data_AF-A0A9D5VDT0-F1
#
_entry.id   AF-A0A9D5VDT0-F1
#
_cell.length_a   1.000
_cell.length_b   1.000
_cell.length_c   1.000
_cell.angle_alpha   90.00
_cell.angle_beta   90.00
_cell.angle_gamma   90.00
#
_symmetry.space_group_name_H-M   'P 1'
#
loop_
_entity.id
_entity.type
_entity.pdbx_description
1 polymer ?
#
loop_
_entity_poly.entity_id
_entity_poly.type
_entity_poly.pdbx_seq_one_letter_code
_entity_poly.pdbx_strand_id
1 'polypeptide(L)'
;MNENKRAIGSDLVKVDAHIVTSEEYEDIPEMTDGDFQRGVWLIGDRQVSPEEGKSAFRQTLGRGRPAGSDTKVSTIVSFDAEVISASCDY
;
A
#
# COMPACT_ATOMS: atom_id res chain seq x y z
N MET A 1 -30.37 4.96 -2.83
CA MET A 1 -28.92 4.78 -2.93
C MET A 1 -28.60 4.17 -4.29
N ASN A 2 -27.92 4.89 -5.18
CA ASN A 2 -27.49 4.35 -6.47
C ASN A 2 -26.01 4.01 -6.35
N GLU A 3 -25.73 2.72 -6.18
CA GLU A 3 -24.38 2.17 -6.21
C GLU A 3 -23.82 2.38 -7.62
N ASN A 4 -23.00 3.42 -7.82
CA ASN A 4 -22.18 3.53 -9.02
C ASN A 4 -21.01 2.53 -8.92
N LYS A 5 -21.35 1.23 -8.99
CA LYS A 5 -20.41 0.14 -9.23
C LYS A 5 -19.83 0.36 -10.63
N ARG A 6 -18.71 1.09 -10.71
CA ARG A 6 -17.90 1.07 -11.94
C ARG A 6 -17.52 -0.38 -12.16
N ALA A 7 -18.08 -0.99 -13.19
CA ALA A 7 -17.73 -2.34 -13.58
C ALA A 7 -16.25 -2.33 -13.97
N ILE A 8 -15.38 -2.72 -13.04
CA ILE A 8 -14.04 -3.15 -13.39
C ILE A 8 -14.27 -4.34 -14.33
N GLY A 9 -13.90 -4.18 -15.60
CA GLY A 9 -14.13 -5.19 -16.65
C GLY A 9 -13.32 -6.48 -16.46
N SER A 10 -12.76 -6.68 -15.26
CA SER A 10 -12.00 -7.84 -14.85
C SER A 10 -12.73 -8.52 -13.71
N ASP A 11 -12.90 -9.84 -13.84
CA ASP A 11 -13.43 -10.66 -12.77
C ASP A 11 -12.35 -10.80 -11.69
N LEU A 12 -12.47 -10.02 -10.63
CA LEU A 12 -11.51 -10.01 -9.52
C LEU A 12 -11.46 -11.35 -8.77
N VAL A 13 -12.46 -12.23 -8.93
CA VAL A 13 -12.42 -13.60 -8.41
C VAL A 13 -11.51 -14.49 -9.25
N LYS A 14 -11.34 -14.17 -10.55
CA LYS A 14 -10.41 -14.88 -11.46
C LYS A 14 -8.99 -14.34 -11.40
N VAL A 15 -8.80 -13.13 -10.89
CA VAL A 15 -7.48 -12.59 -10.57
C VAL A 15 -7.05 -13.28 -9.28
N ASP A 16 -6.25 -14.33 -9.45
CA ASP A 16 -5.85 -15.26 -8.40
C ASP A 16 -5.48 -14.55 -7.08
N ALA A 17 -6.32 -14.72 -6.07
CA ALA A 17 -6.04 -14.35 -4.69
C ALA A 17 -5.71 -15.64 -3.95
N HIS A 18 -4.57 -16.26 -4.30
CA HIS A 18 -4.06 -17.42 -3.61
C HIS A 18 -4.15 -17.19 -2.10
N ILE A 19 -4.96 -17.99 -1.42
CA ILE A 19 -5.19 -17.88 0.02
C ILE A 19 -4.06 -18.68 0.68
N VAL A 20 -3.06 -17.97 1.19
CA VAL A 20 -1.93 -18.59 1.90
C VAL A 20 -2.47 -19.34 3.12
N THR A 21 -2.29 -20.66 3.11
CA THR A 21 -2.71 -21.57 4.17
C THR A 21 -1.66 -21.62 5.28
N SER A 22 -2.05 -22.04 6.49
CA SER A 22 -1.12 -22.15 7.64
C SER A 22 0.04 -23.11 7.39
N GLU A 23 -0.20 -24.15 6.60
CA GLU A 23 0.80 -25.17 6.25
C GLU A 23 1.93 -24.60 5.38
N GLU A 24 1.62 -23.62 4.52
CA GLU A 24 2.62 -22.92 3.70
C GLU A 24 3.54 -22.00 4.52
N TYR A 25 3.17 -21.67 5.76
CA TYR A 25 4.03 -20.92 6.67
C TYR A 25 5.02 -21.82 7.43
N GLU A 26 4.74 -23.12 7.60
CA GLU A 26 5.62 -24.04 8.33
C GLU A 26 6.94 -24.29 7.59
N ASP A 27 6.93 -24.16 6.26
CA ASP A 27 8.09 -24.35 5.40
C ASP A 27 9.00 -23.11 5.26
N ILE A 28 8.58 -21.95 5.78
CA ILE A 28 9.36 -20.71 5.70
C ILE A 28 10.43 -20.73 6.80
N PRO A 29 11.73 -20.61 6.46
CA PRO A 29 12.77 -20.55 7.47
C PRO A 29 12.61 -19.31 8.34
N GLU A 30 12.86 -19.45 9.64
CA GLU A 30 12.89 -18.32 10.58
C GLU A 30 13.97 -17.31 10.13
N MET A 31 13.55 -16.10 9.76
CA MET A 31 14.48 -15.04 9.39
C MET A 31 15.11 -14.43 10.64
N THR A 32 16.42 -14.53 10.77
CA THR A 32 17.21 -13.95 11.86
C THR A 32 17.91 -12.66 11.43
N ASP A 33 18.34 -11.84 12.40
CA ASP A 33 19.19 -10.67 12.14
C ASP A 33 20.47 -11.01 11.37
N GLY A 34 20.99 -12.23 11.57
CA GLY A 34 22.16 -12.73 10.86
C GLY A 34 21.90 -12.89 9.36
N ASP A 35 20.68 -13.18 8.95
CA ASP A 35 20.31 -13.32 7.53
C ASP A 35 20.31 -11.96 6.84
N PHE A 36 19.79 -10.93 7.51
CA PHE A 36 19.83 -9.54 7.02
C PHE A 36 21.25 -8.99 6.93
N GLN A 37 22.16 -9.41 7.81
CA GLN A 37 23.57 -9.01 7.75
C GLN A 37 24.32 -9.58 6.54
N ARG A 38 23.94 -10.79 6.08
CA ARG A 38 24.52 -11.43 4.89
C ARG A 38 23.87 -10.97 3.58
N GLY A 39 22.73 -10.29 3.67
CA GLY A 39 21.98 -9.80 2.51
C GLY A 39 22.72 -8.76 1.68
N VAL A 40 22.40 -8.72 0.39
CA VAL A 40 22.91 -7.73 -0.55
C VAL A 40 21.89 -6.60 -0.72
N TRP A 41 22.34 -5.35 -0.63
CA TRP A 41 21.48 -4.20 -0.86
C TRP A 41 21.31 -3.94 -2.36
N LEU A 42 20.06 -3.73 -2.79
CA LEU A 42 19.70 -3.44 -4.18
C LEU A 42 18.80 -2.20 -4.24
N ILE A 43 19.01 -1.35 -5.24
CA ILE A 43 18.08 -0.28 -5.62
C ILE A 43 17.73 -0.51 -7.10
N GLY A 44 16.50 -0.98 -7.36
CA GLY A 44 16.16 -1.59 -8.65
C GLY A 44 17.04 -2.82 -8.88
N ASP A 45 17.66 -2.91 -10.05
CA ASP A 45 18.56 -4.02 -10.41
C ASP A 45 20.04 -3.74 -10.05
N ARG A 46 20.34 -2.62 -9.37
CA ARG A 46 21.72 -2.22 -9.03
C ARG A 46 22.07 -2.58 -7.60
N GLN A 47 23.15 -3.33 -7.43
CA GLN A 47 23.77 -3.58 -6.12
C GLN A 47 24.41 -2.31 -5.55
N VAL A 48 24.14 -2.01 -4.28
CA VAL A 48 24.61 -0.82 -3.57
C VAL A 48 25.26 -1.18 -2.24
N SER A 49 25.97 -0.22 -1.65
CA SER A 49 26.50 -0.40 -0.29
C SER A 49 25.36 -0.34 0.75
N PRO A 50 25.55 -0.94 1.95
CA PRO A 50 24.56 -0.85 3.02
C PRO A 50 24.22 0.58 3.45
N GLU A 51 25.19 1.50 3.42
CA GLU A 51 24.97 2.90 3.80
C GLU A 51 24.07 3.63 2.78
N GLU A 52 24.36 3.44 1.49
CA GLU A 52 23.58 4.01 0.39
C GLU A 52 22.15 3.46 0.39
N GLY A 53 21.99 2.14 0.55
CA GLY A 53 20.69 1.49 0.63
C GLY A 53 19.85 1.97 1.82
N LYS A 54 20.45 2.06 3.02
CA LYS A 54 19.77 2.59 4.22
C LYS A 54 19.38 4.06 4.06
N SER A 55 20.23 4.87 3.42
CA SER A 55 19.93 6.28 3.15
C SER A 55 18.76 6.44 2.20
N ALA A 56 18.76 5.72 1.08
CA ALA A 56 17.67 5.72 0.11
C ALA A 56 16.35 5.28 0.75
N PHE A 57 16.36 4.20 1.54
CA PHE A 57 15.18 3.72 2.25
C PHE A 57 14.62 4.74 3.26
N ARG A 58 15.49 5.45 3.99
CA ARG A 58 15.04 6.53 4.90
C ARG A 58 14.41 7.69 4.15
N GLN A 59 14.92 8.03 2.97
CA GLN A 59 14.33 9.09 2.13
C GLN A 59 12.93 8.71 1.63
N THR A 60 12.65 7.41 1.41
CA THR A 60 11.31 6.95 1.00
C THR A 60 10.32 6.88 2.16
N LEU A 61 10.77 6.53 3.38
CA LEU A 61 9.91 6.46 4.57
C LEU A 61 9.21 7.80 4.91
N GLY A 62 9.78 8.93 4.48
CA GLY A 62 9.20 10.26 4.73
C GLY A 62 8.00 10.63 3.86
N ARG A 63 7.61 9.82 2.85
CA ARG A 63 6.57 10.22 1.88
C ARG A 63 5.52 9.12 1.69
N GLY A 64 4.77 8.82 2.75
CA GLY A 64 3.58 7.96 2.67
C GLY A 64 2.50 8.51 1.74
N ARG A 65 2.42 9.85 1.60
CA ARG A 65 1.68 10.51 0.53
C ARG A 65 2.69 11.20 -0.39
N PRO A 66 2.66 10.96 -1.72
CA PRO A 66 3.40 11.83 -2.63
C PRO A 66 2.98 13.27 -2.37
N ALA A 67 3.95 14.18 -2.32
CA ALA A 67 3.60 15.59 -2.20
C ALA A 67 2.78 15.95 -3.44
N GLY A 68 1.54 16.40 -3.25
CA GLY A 68 0.74 16.89 -4.36
C GLY A 68 1.50 18.04 -5.03
N SER A 69 1.63 17.99 -6.34
CA SER A 69 2.23 19.07 -7.13
C SER A 69 1.40 20.35 -7.11
N ASP A 70 0.11 20.20 -6.82
CA ASP A 70 -0.86 21.27 -7.00
C ASP A 70 -1.20 21.98 -5.70
N THR A 71 -1.43 23.29 -5.82
CA THR A 71 -1.94 24.13 -4.75
C THR A 71 -3.30 23.60 -4.28
N LYS A 72 -3.42 23.36 -2.98
CA LYS A 72 -4.69 22.93 -2.38
C LYS A 72 -5.72 24.06 -2.49
N VAL A 73 -6.89 23.75 -3.04
CA VAL A 73 -8.05 24.65 -3.07
C VAL A 73 -9.02 24.22 -1.99
N SER A 74 -9.31 25.12 -1.04
CA SER A 74 -10.36 24.88 -0.05
C SER A 74 -11.72 25.01 -0.73
N THR A 75 -12.55 23.98 -0.62
CA THR A 75 -13.91 23.96 -1.16
C THR A 75 -14.88 23.67 -0.03
N ILE A 76 -15.83 24.58 0.20
CA ILE A 76 -16.92 24.35 1.15
C ILE A 76 -18.02 23.61 0.39
N VAL A 77 -18.37 22.41 0.85
CA VAL A 77 -19.49 21.64 0.32
C VAL A 77 -20.54 21.53 1.42
N SER A 78 -21.75 21.97 1.13
CA SER A 78 -22.92 21.79 1.99
C SER A 78 -23.72 20.60 1.48
N PHE A 79 -24.01 19.65 2.36
CA PHE A 79 -24.88 18.51 2.07
C PHE A 79 -26.25 18.73 2.72
N ASP A 80 -27.28 18.16 2.11
CA ASP A 80 -28.61 18.12 2.72
C ASP A 80 -28.61 17.21 3.97
N ALA A 81 -29.47 17.52 4.93
CA ALA A 81 -29.59 16.76 6.17
C ALA A 81 -29.90 15.27 5.92
N GLU A 82 -30.69 14.95 4.90
CA GLU A 82 -31.01 13.56 4.54
C GLU A 82 -29.78 12.77 4.05
N VAL A 83 -28.82 13.46 3.43
CA VAL A 83 -27.58 12.85 2.94
C VAL A 83 -26.61 12.60 4.10
N ILE A 84 -26.58 13.51 5.08
CA ILE A 84 -25.75 13.38 6.28
C ILE A 84 -26.26 12.23 7.15
N SER A 85 -27.57 12.16 7.40
CA SER A 85 -28.16 11.10 8.22
C SER A 85 -27.90 9.71 7.62
N ALA A 86 -28.14 9.54 6.32
CA ALA A 86 -27.91 8.27 5.62
C ALA A 86 -26.45 7.78 5.64
N SER A 87 -25.48 8.66 5.95
CA SER A 87 -24.05 8.31 6.03
C SER A 87 -23.60 7.85 7.43
N CYS A 88 -24.40 8.10 8.47
CA CYS A 88 -24.07 7.77 9.85
C CYS A 88 -24.51 6.36 10.28
N ASP A 89 -25.33 5.68 9.47
CA ASP A 89 -25.91 4.36 9.76
C ASP A 89 -25.07 3.18 9.23
N TYR A 90 -23.80 3.42 8.84
CA TYR A 90 -22.88 2.40 8.30
C TYR A 90 -21.62 2.23 9.15
#